data_AF-B4HV76-F1
#
_entry.id   AF-B4HV76-F1
#
_cell.length_a   1.000
_cell.length_b   1.000
_cell.length_c   1.000
_cell.angle_alpha   90.00
_cell.angle_beta   90.00
_cell.angle_gamma   90.00
#
_symmetry.space_group_name_H-M   'P 1'
#
loop_
_entity.id
_entity.type
_entity.pdbx_description
1 polymer ?
#
loop_
_entity_poly.entity_id
_entity_poly.type
_entity_poly.pdbx_seq_one_letter_code
_entity_poly.pdbx_strand_id
1 'polypeptide(L)'
;MLIISLSLSMIFVYVAIVVVKLIILFDYMGCWNCLFRSYMIIALTVNVLMVPLLIVGFIFIYSNLSGEIRIVIYATVLFLATWLQMMLTILFAQQYQIVGDVLRIWMNHKSLEFYERRCQCCGVLGPDDYKLGDLNIPKSCYKNGSEMEEDLYRSGCSTHSIKPSSPIIQVISFVIQSYALRYSSLSC
;
A
#
# COMPACT_ATOMS: atom_id res chain seq x y z
N MET A 1 18.18 27.40 -5.20
CA MET A 1 18.68 26.36 -4.28
C MET A 1 17.57 25.54 -3.63
N LEU A 2 16.53 26.16 -3.05
CA LEU A 2 15.45 25.45 -2.34
C LEU A 2 14.69 24.41 -3.20
N ILE A 3 14.38 24.73 -4.46
CA ILE A 3 13.67 23.81 -5.37
C ILE A 3 14.53 22.57 -5.71
N ILE A 4 15.83 22.77 -5.87
CA ILE A 4 16.80 21.69 -6.15
C ILE A 4 16.90 20.75 -4.94
N SER A 5 17.02 21.27 -3.73
CA SER A 5 17.05 20.42 -2.53
C SER A 5 15.71 19.67 -2.31
N LEU A 6 14.58 20.31 -2.61
CA LEU A 6 13.26 19.67 -2.55
C LEU A 6 13.09 18.55 -3.58
N SER A 7 13.59 18.76 -4.80
CA SER A 7 13.50 17.73 -5.85
C SER A 7 14.32 16.47 -5.53
N LEU A 8 15.52 16.63 -4.99
CA LEU A 8 16.35 15.51 -4.54
C LEU A 8 15.71 14.74 -3.38
N SER A 9 15.16 15.46 -2.39
CA SER A 9 14.48 14.82 -1.26
C SER A 9 13.22 14.07 -1.68
N MET A 10 12.46 14.59 -2.65
CA MET A 10 11.32 13.91 -3.26
C MET A 10 11.71 12.59 -3.91
N ILE A 11 12.74 12.61 -4.77
CA ILE A 11 13.21 11.40 -5.45
C ILE A 11 13.60 10.34 -4.42
N PHE A 12 14.35 10.72 -3.38
CA PHE A 12 14.73 9.80 -2.30
C PHE A 12 13.52 9.19 -1.59
N VAL A 13 12.52 10.00 -1.24
CA VAL A 13 11.29 9.55 -0.59
C VAL A 13 10.52 8.57 -1.48
N TYR A 14 10.35 8.89 -2.76
CA TYR A 14 9.65 8.00 -3.70
C TYR A 14 10.38 6.67 -3.85
N VAL A 15 11.72 6.68 -3.95
CA VAL A 15 12.53 5.46 -4.00
C VAL A 15 12.37 4.65 -2.72
N ALA A 16 12.45 5.28 -1.54
CA ALA A 16 12.26 4.59 -0.27
C ALA A 16 10.86 3.93 -0.18
N ILE A 17 9.83 4.61 -0.68
CA ILE A 17 8.45 4.10 -0.71
C ILE A 17 8.31 2.93 -1.67
N VAL A 18 8.95 2.98 -2.84
CA VAL A 18 9.01 1.85 -3.77
C VAL A 18 9.63 0.64 -3.08
N VAL A 19 10.77 0.81 -2.40
CA VAL A 19 11.45 -0.28 -1.68
C VAL A 19 10.56 -0.88 -0.59
N VAL A 20 9.95 -0.06 0.26
CA VAL A 20 9.05 -0.54 1.33
C VAL A 20 7.85 -1.29 0.75
N LYS A 21 7.21 -0.76 -0.29
CA LYS A 21 6.07 -1.42 -0.95
C LYS A 21 6.47 -2.72 -1.63
N LEU A 22 7.68 -2.81 -2.17
CA LEU A 22 8.23 -4.02 -2.77
C LEU A 22 8.41 -5.10 -1.71
N ILE A 23 9.01 -4.76 -0.56
CA ILE A 23 9.18 -5.68 0.59
C ILE A 23 7.82 -6.21 1.06
N ILE A 24 6.83 -5.32 1.23
CA ILE A 24 5.48 -5.72 1.61
C ILE A 24 4.88 -6.63 0.52
N LEU A 25 4.99 -6.28 -0.77
CA LEU A 25 4.46 -7.10 -1.85
C LEU A 25 5.05 -8.53 -1.82
N PHE A 26 6.35 -8.67 -1.55
CA PHE A 26 7.01 -9.96 -1.41
C PHE A 26 6.40 -10.81 -0.28
N ASP A 27 6.08 -10.20 0.87
CA ASP A 27 5.44 -10.87 2.01
C ASP A 27 4.00 -11.35 1.69
N TYR A 28 3.31 -10.66 0.76
CA TYR A 28 1.94 -10.98 0.35
C TYR A 28 1.85 -11.80 -0.96
N MET A 29 2.97 -12.24 -1.55
CA MET A 29 2.94 -13.04 -2.79
C MET A 29 2.25 -14.40 -2.62
N GLY A 30 2.20 -14.94 -1.40
CA GLY A 30 1.48 -16.18 -1.08
C GLY A 30 -0.04 -16.06 -1.18
N CYS A 31 -0.58 -14.84 -1.30
CA CYS A 31 -2.02 -14.60 -1.42
C CYS A 31 -2.45 -14.67 -2.91
N TRP A 32 -3.22 -15.71 -3.25
CA TRP A 32 -3.71 -15.95 -4.61
C TRP A 32 -4.76 -14.90 -5.00
N ASN A 33 -4.46 -14.03 -5.98
CA ASN A 33 -5.37 -13.01 -6.54
C ASN A 33 -6.18 -12.17 -5.52
N CYS A 34 -5.58 -11.84 -4.38
CA CYS A 34 -6.19 -10.98 -3.38
C CYS A 34 -6.32 -9.54 -3.91
N LEU A 35 -7.43 -8.88 -3.61
CA LEU A 35 -7.73 -7.52 -4.06
C LEU A 35 -6.73 -6.53 -3.44
N PHE A 36 -6.24 -6.81 -2.22
CA PHE A 36 -5.08 -6.14 -1.63
C PHE A 36 -3.81 -6.18 -2.51
N ARG A 37 -3.48 -7.33 -3.12
CA ARG A 37 -2.33 -7.47 -4.01
C ARG A 37 -2.49 -6.58 -5.25
N SER A 38 -3.69 -6.51 -5.81
CA SER A 38 -3.99 -5.64 -6.95
C SER A 38 -3.82 -4.15 -6.58
N TYR A 39 -4.34 -3.71 -5.44
CA TYR A 39 -4.14 -2.35 -4.94
C TYR A 39 -2.66 -2.03 -4.71
N MET A 40 -1.90 -2.94 -4.11
CA MET A 40 -0.47 -2.77 -3.86
C MET A 40 0.33 -2.67 -5.17
N ILE A 41 0.02 -3.49 -6.18
CA ILE A 41 0.65 -3.42 -7.50
C ILE A 41 0.35 -2.10 -8.20
N ILE A 42 -0.91 -1.65 -8.18
CA ILE A 42 -1.29 -0.35 -8.77
C ILE A 42 -0.52 0.78 -8.09
N ALA A 43 -0.48 0.79 -6.75
CA ALA A 43 0.23 1.81 -6.00
C ALA A 43 1.75 1.78 -6.23
N LEU A 44 2.34 0.59 -6.37
CA LEU A 44 3.75 0.42 -6.72
C LEU A 44 4.02 0.97 -8.12
N THR A 45 3.17 0.62 -9.10
CA THR A 45 3.30 1.07 -10.49
C THR A 45 3.26 2.59 -10.59
N VAL A 46 2.33 3.24 -9.89
CA VAL A 46 2.24 4.71 -9.83
C VAL A 46 3.51 5.32 -9.23
N ASN A 47 4.05 4.76 -8.14
CA ASN A 47 5.26 5.29 -7.52
C ASN A 47 6.50 5.09 -8.40
N VAL A 48 6.61 3.93 -9.08
CA VAL A 48 7.70 3.65 -10.02
C VAL A 48 7.65 4.58 -11.23
N LEU A 49 6.46 4.88 -11.76
CA LEU A 49 6.29 5.81 -12.89
C LEU A 49 6.62 7.27 -12.50
N MET A 50 6.37 7.65 -11.26
CA MET A 50 6.66 9.01 -10.77
C MET A 50 8.16 9.30 -10.62
N VAL A 51 8.98 8.30 -10.29
CA VAL A 51 10.44 8.48 -10.16
C VAL A 51 11.10 9.03 -11.43
N PRO A 52 10.95 8.43 -12.63
CA PRO A 52 11.55 8.97 -13.85
C PRO A 52 10.96 10.32 -14.26
N LEU A 53 9.66 10.57 -14.00
CA LEU A 53 9.05 11.88 -14.22
C LEU A 53 9.73 12.97 -13.39
N LEU A 54 10.02 12.69 -12.11
CA LEU A 54 10.74 13.62 -11.23
C LEU A 54 12.19 13.82 -11.67
N ILE A 55 12.87 12.78 -12.15
CA ILE A 55 14.24 12.86 -12.69
C ILE A 55 14.28 13.71 -13.96
N VAL A 56 13.38 13.49 -14.90
CA VAL A 56 13.27 14.29 -16.13
C VAL A 56 12.97 15.74 -15.77
N GLY A 57 12.01 15.98 -14.87
CA GLY A 57 11.71 17.32 -14.37
C GLY A 57 12.92 18.00 -13.71
N PHE A 58 13.74 17.25 -12.97
CA PHE A 58 14.98 17.75 -12.38
C PHE A 58 16.00 18.18 -13.44
N ILE A 59 16.20 17.38 -14.50
CA ILE A 59 17.08 17.73 -15.62
C ILE A 59 16.59 19.00 -16.32
N PHE A 60 15.27 19.15 -16.48
CA PHE A 60 14.67 20.34 -17.07
C PHE A 60 15.02 21.64 -16.30
N ILE A 61 15.22 21.60 -14.98
CA ILE A 61 15.64 22.76 -14.18
C ILE A 61 16.94 23.37 -14.71
N TYR A 62 17.87 22.52 -15.18
CA TYR A 62 19.18 22.93 -15.68
C TYR A 62 19.20 23.28 -17.17
N SER A 63 18.08 23.09 -17.88
CA SER A 63 17.98 23.41 -19.31
C SER A 63 17.81 24.92 -19.57
N ASN A 64 18.37 25.42 -20.67
CA ASN A 64 18.50 26.85 -21.02
C ASN A 64 17.19 27.55 -21.49
N LEU A 65 16.01 27.05 -21.12
CA LEU A 65 14.71 27.67 -21.41
C LEU A 65 14.40 28.85 -20.45
N SER A 66 13.49 29.74 -20.86
CA SER A 66 13.02 30.91 -20.11
C SER A 66 12.64 30.54 -18.66
N GLY A 67 13.29 31.22 -17.70
CA GLY A 67 13.37 30.76 -16.31
C GLY A 67 12.04 30.71 -15.55
N GLU A 68 11.11 31.63 -15.84
CA GLU A 68 9.86 31.75 -15.09
C GLU A 68 8.84 30.65 -15.43
N ILE A 69 8.59 30.40 -16.72
CA ILE A 69 7.64 29.38 -17.17
C ILE A 69 8.13 27.98 -16.74
N ARG A 70 9.44 27.74 -16.77
CA ARG A 70 10.06 26.47 -16.35
C ARG A 70 9.79 26.16 -14.87
N ILE A 71 9.97 27.15 -14.00
CA ILE A 71 9.77 26.97 -12.56
C ILE A 71 8.29 26.72 -12.25
N VAL A 72 7.38 27.44 -12.92
CA VAL A 72 5.94 27.26 -12.75
C VAL A 72 5.50 25.85 -13.15
N ILE A 73 5.87 25.37 -14.35
CA ILE A 73 5.53 24.02 -14.81
C ILE A 73 6.07 22.96 -13.83
N TYR A 74 7.32 23.11 -13.39
CA TYR A 74 7.94 22.16 -12.48
C TYR A 74 7.27 22.16 -11.09
N ALA A 75 6.95 23.34 -10.56
CA ALA A 75 6.22 23.48 -9.30
C ALA A 75 4.82 22.84 -9.37
N THR A 76 4.12 22.98 -10.50
CA THR A 76 2.82 22.31 -10.71
C THR A 76 2.97 20.78 -10.75
N VAL A 77 3.99 20.25 -11.43
CA VAL A 77 4.25 18.79 -11.45
C VAL A 77 4.57 18.28 -10.04
N LEU A 78 5.40 18.99 -9.28
CA LEU A 78 5.69 18.64 -7.88
C LEU A 78 4.44 18.65 -7.01
N PHE A 79 3.57 19.65 -7.18
CA PHE A 79 2.31 19.74 -6.45
C PHE A 79 1.35 18.58 -6.79
N LEU A 80 1.22 18.23 -8.07
CA LEU A 80 0.39 17.09 -8.48
C LEU A 80 0.95 15.76 -7.95
N ALA A 81 2.28 15.61 -7.96
CA ALA A 81 2.93 14.42 -7.42
C ALA A 81 2.73 14.28 -5.91
N THR A 82 2.89 15.35 -5.12
CA THR A 82 2.64 15.31 -3.67
C THR A 82 1.19 15.05 -3.35
N TRP A 83 0.27 15.64 -4.11
CA TRP A 83 -1.15 15.43 -3.95
C TRP A 83 -1.55 13.97 -4.22
N LEU A 84 -1.07 13.40 -5.32
CA LEU A 84 -1.31 11.99 -5.63
C LEU A 84 -0.75 11.08 -4.54
N GLN A 85 0.44 11.39 -4.05
CA GLN A 85 1.07 10.64 -2.97
C GLN A 85 0.27 10.71 -1.67
N MET A 86 -0.29 11.87 -1.34
CA MET A 86 -1.15 12.06 -0.18
C MET A 86 -2.42 11.23 -0.29
N MET A 87 -3.09 11.24 -1.44
CA MET A 87 -4.30 10.45 -1.66
C MET A 87 -4.04 8.95 -1.53
N LEU A 88 -2.93 8.46 -2.08
CA LEU A 88 -2.50 7.07 -1.85
C LEU A 88 -2.25 6.80 -0.37
N THR A 89 -1.55 7.71 0.31
CA THR A 89 -1.23 7.58 1.74
C THR A 89 -2.48 7.46 2.59
N ILE A 90 -3.49 8.29 2.33
CA ILE A 90 -4.78 8.25 3.04
C ILE A 90 -5.50 6.93 2.78
N LEU A 91 -5.52 6.48 1.52
CA LEU A 91 -6.12 5.20 1.14
C LEU A 91 -5.47 4.03 1.90
N PHE A 92 -4.15 4.02 2.02
CA PHE A 92 -3.41 2.99 2.77
C PHE A 92 -3.46 3.18 4.29
N ALA A 93 -3.75 4.38 4.80
CA ALA A 93 -3.88 4.63 6.24
C ALA A 93 -5.17 4.01 6.81
N GLN A 94 -6.18 3.80 5.98
CA GLN A 94 -7.41 3.14 6.37
C GLN A 94 -7.16 1.65 6.64
N GLN A 95 -7.80 1.10 7.68
CA GLN A 95 -7.75 -0.33 7.94
C GLN A 95 -8.38 -1.06 6.77
N TYR A 96 -7.60 -1.91 6.09
CA TYR A 96 -8.13 -2.73 5.02
C TYR A 96 -8.90 -3.89 5.65
N GLN A 97 -10.24 -3.82 5.57
CA GLN A 97 -11.11 -4.89 6.01
C GLN A 97 -10.97 -6.07 5.04
N ILE A 98 -10.47 -7.19 5.55
CA ILE A 98 -10.19 -8.40 4.75
C ILE A 98 -11.51 -9.09 4.33
N VAL A 99 -12.64 -8.68 4.90
CA VAL A 99 -13.99 -9.19 4.63
C VAL A 99 -14.23 -9.41 3.13
N GLY A 100 -13.93 -8.41 2.29
CA GLY A 100 -14.19 -8.48 0.85
C GLY A 100 -13.33 -9.53 0.13
N ASP A 101 -12.08 -9.69 0.55
CA ASP A 101 -11.16 -10.68 -0.01
C ASP A 101 -11.52 -12.10 0.42
N VAL A 102 -11.75 -12.31 1.72
CA VAL A 102 -12.16 -13.61 2.28
C VAL A 102 -13.46 -14.08 1.64
N LEU A 103 -14.48 -13.21 1.55
CA LEU A 103 -15.77 -13.56 0.95
C LEU A 103 -15.63 -13.88 -0.54
N ARG A 104 -14.85 -13.09 -1.29
CA ARG A 104 -14.63 -13.33 -2.72
C ARG A 104 -13.89 -14.63 -2.99
N ILE A 105 -12.89 -14.97 -2.18
CA ILE A 105 -12.12 -16.22 -2.31
C ILE A 105 -13.01 -17.42 -1.96
N TRP A 106 -13.79 -17.31 -0.88
CA TRP A 106 -14.75 -18.31 -0.46
C TRP A 106 -15.80 -18.62 -1.54
N MET A 107 -16.44 -17.58 -2.10
CA MET A 107 -17.43 -17.72 -3.17
C MET A 107 -16.86 -18.38 -4.44
N ASN A 108 -15.56 -18.20 -4.70
CA ASN A 108 -14.88 -18.84 -5.83
C ASN A 108 -14.38 -20.26 -5.51
N HIS A 109 -14.79 -20.86 -4.38
CA HIS A 109 -14.39 -22.20 -3.94
C HIS A 109 -12.86 -22.35 -3.87
N LYS A 110 -12.17 -21.29 -3.45
CA LYS A 110 -10.71 -21.26 -3.26
C LYS A 110 -10.38 -21.37 -1.77
N SER A 111 -9.21 -21.94 -1.47
CA SER A 111 -8.73 -22.13 -0.10
C SER A 111 -8.45 -20.81 0.61
N LEU A 112 -8.93 -20.67 1.83
CA LEU A 112 -8.64 -19.53 2.72
C LEU A 112 -7.32 -19.68 3.51
N GLU A 113 -6.53 -20.72 3.22
CA GLU A 113 -5.34 -21.13 3.97
C GLU A 113 -4.38 -19.98 4.32
N PHE A 114 -4.16 -19.05 3.39
CA PHE A 114 -3.30 -17.88 3.60
C PHE A 114 -3.79 -16.99 4.74
N TYR A 115 -5.10 -16.72 4.79
CA TYR A 115 -5.71 -15.90 5.83
C TYR A 115 -5.84 -16.65 7.15
N GLU A 116 -6.20 -17.93 7.09
CA GLU A 116 -6.35 -18.78 8.27
C GLU A 116 -5.04 -18.88 9.05
N ARG A 117 -3.92 -19.14 8.36
CA ARG A 117 -2.59 -19.19 9.00
C ARG A 117 -2.14 -17.83 9.54
N ARG A 118 -2.37 -16.75 8.79
CA ARG A 118 -1.83 -15.42 9.13
C ARG A 118 -2.64 -14.72 10.22
N CYS A 119 -3.95 -14.87 10.19
CA CYS A 119 -4.87 -14.23 11.12
C CYS A 119 -5.33 -15.15 12.25
N GLN A 120 -4.89 -16.43 12.26
CA GLN A 120 -5.27 -17.42 13.26
C GLN A 120 -6.79 -17.51 13.40
N CYS A 121 -7.44 -17.68 12.25
CA CYS A 121 -8.89 -17.68 12.08
C CYS A 121 -9.30 -18.90 11.25
N CYS A 122 -10.59 -19.20 11.20
CA CYS A 122 -11.12 -20.29 10.39
C CYS A 122 -12.42 -19.88 9.71
N GLY A 123 -12.53 -20.18 8.42
CA GLY A 123 -13.72 -19.87 7.63
C GLY A 123 -13.99 -18.36 7.47
N VAL A 124 -15.15 -18.02 6.92
CA VAL A 124 -15.55 -16.62 6.71
C VAL A 124 -16.01 -16.03 8.04
N LEU A 125 -17.05 -16.61 8.62
CA LEU A 125 -17.65 -16.25 9.90
C LEU A 125 -17.20 -17.20 11.03
N GLY A 126 -16.78 -18.42 10.68
CA GLY A 126 -16.25 -19.39 11.62
C GLY A 126 -16.01 -20.77 10.99
N PRO A 127 -15.55 -21.76 11.77
CA PRO A 127 -15.27 -23.11 11.28
C PRO A 127 -16.53 -23.86 10.78
N ASP A 128 -17.71 -23.46 11.23
CA ASP A 128 -18.98 -24.08 10.81
C ASP A 128 -19.31 -23.81 9.33
N ASP A 129 -18.69 -22.80 8.71
CA ASP A 129 -18.84 -22.54 7.27
C ASP A 129 -18.41 -23.74 6.41
N TYR A 130 -17.37 -24.46 6.86
CA TYR A 130 -16.91 -25.68 6.18
C TYR A 130 -17.90 -26.83 6.36
N LYS A 131 -18.45 -27.01 7.56
CA LYS A 131 -19.45 -28.05 7.84
C LYS A 131 -20.73 -27.83 7.05
N LEU A 132 -21.17 -26.57 6.91
CA LEU A 132 -22.37 -26.22 6.15
C LEU A 132 -22.23 -26.49 4.65
N GLY A 133 -21.00 -26.45 4.14
CA GLY A 133 -20.67 -26.77 2.75
C GLY A 133 -20.32 -28.23 2.49
N ASP A 134 -20.49 -29.13 3.46
CA ASP A 134 -20.00 -30.52 3.42
C ASP A 134 -18.49 -30.61 3.10
N LEU A 135 -17.71 -29.62 3.54
CA LEU A 135 -16.27 -29.55 3.39
C LEU A 135 -15.57 -29.93 4.71
N ASN A 136 -14.43 -30.60 4.59
CA ASN A 136 -13.56 -30.85 5.74
C ASN A 136 -12.83 -29.56 6.15
N ILE A 137 -12.72 -29.33 7.45
CA ILE A 137 -11.96 -28.20 8.00
C ILE A 137 -10.47 -28.41 7.67
N PRO A 138 -9.80 -27.43 7.02
CA PRO A 138 -8.40 -27.58 6.65
C PRO A 138 -7.47 -27.49 7.86
N LYS A 139 -6.29 -28.12 7.77
CA LYS A 139 -5.22 -28.07 8.80
C LYS A 139 -4.81 -26.65 9.20
N SER A 140 -4.97 -25.67 8.30
CA SER A 140 -4.69 -24.26 8.56
C SER A 140 -5.56 -23.62 9.64
N CYS A 141 -6.74 -24.18 9.89
CA CYS A 141 -7.63 -23.74 10.97
C CYS A 141 -7.20 -24.21 12.36
N TYR A 142 -6.20 -25.08 12.45
CA TYR A 142 -5.73 -25.64 13.72
C TYR A 142 -4.37 -25.06 14.09
N LYS A 143 -4.18 -24.78 15.37
CA LYS A 143 -2.89 -24.37 15.91
C LYS A 143 -1.83 -25.42 15.58
N ASN A 144 -0.78 -25.01 14.88
CA ASN A 144 0.30 -25.87 14.39
C ASN A 144 -0.17 -27.09 13.54
N GLY A 145 -1.39 -27.08 13.01
CA GLY A 145 -1.94 -28.19 12.23
C GLY A 145 -2.17 -29.47 13.03
N SER A 146 -2.44 -29.37 14.33
CA SER A 146 -2.67 -30.53 15.21
C SER A 146 -3.94 -31.33 14.91
N GLU A 147 -4.90 -30.75 14.17
CA GLU A 147 -6.23 -31.31 13.89
C GLU A 147 -7.08 -31.61 15.14
N MET A 148 -6.63 -31.17 16.31
CA MET A 148 -7.36 -31.32 17.57
C MET A 148 -8.43 -30.24 17.71
N GLU A 149 -9.64 -30.63 18.15
CA GLU A 149 -10.75 -29.69 18.32
C GLU A 149 -10.44 -28.55 19.31
N GLU A 150 -9.56 -28.81 20.28
CA GLU A 150 -9.05 -27.83 21.26
C GLU A 150 -8.20 -26.73 20.62
N ASP A 151 -7.52 -27.05 19.51
CA ASP A 151 -6.61 -26.16 18.79
C ASP A 151 -7.30 -25.45 17.61
N LEU A 152 -8.60 -25.67 17.42
CA LEU A 152 -9.38 -25.08 16.34
C LEU A 152 -9.64 -23.59 16.58
N TYR A 153 -9.25 -22.76 15.60
CA TYR A 153 -9.59 -21.33 15.61
C TYR A 153 -11.10 -21.14 15.42
N ARG A 154 -11.74 -20.48 16.39
CA ARG A 154 -13.19 -20.21 16.36
C ARG A 154 -13.57 -18.86 15.76
N SER A 155 -12.62 -17.95 15.60
CA SER A 155 -12.86 -16.64 14.98
C SER A 155 -12.96 -16.77 13.46
N GLY A 156 -13.97 -16.14 12.87
CA GLY A 156 -14.09 -16.00 11.42
C GLY A 156 -13.06 -15.02 10.84
N CYS A 157 -12.46 -15.38 9.71
CA CYS A 157 -11.45 -14.55 9.06
C CYS A 157 -11.98 -13.19 8.56
N SER A 158 -13.29 -13.04 8.37
CA SER A 158 -13.90 -11.77 7.97
C SER A 158 -13.85 -10.72 9.08
N THR A 159 -13.74 -11.12 10.34
CA THR A 159 -13.74 -10.16 11.46
C THR A 159 -12.38 -9.51 11.70
N HIS A 160 -11.32 -10.03 11.07
CA HIS A 160 -9.98 -9.50 11.18
C HIS A 160 -9.72 -8.39 10.15
N SER A 161 -8.96 -7.37 10.55
CA SER A 161 -8.45 -6.33 9.66
C SER A 161 -6.94 -6.44 9.54
N ILE A 162 -6.42 -6.24 8.32
CA ILE A 162 -4.98 -6.08 8.11
C ILE A 162 -4.72 -4.57 8.14
N LYS A 163 -3.94 -4.13 9.12
CA LYS A 163 -3.38 -2.79 9.12
C LYS A 163 -2.09 -2.83 8.31
N PRO A 164 -2.05 -2.27 7.08
CA PRO A 164 -0.78 -2.10 6.39
C PRO A 164 0.14 -1.20 7.24
N SER A 165 1.45 -1.39 7.09
CA SER A 165 2.50 -0.69 7.85
C SER A 165 2.23 0.82 7.94
N SER A 166 2.53 1.42 9.08
CA SER A 166 2.16 2.80 9.39
C SER A 166 2.78 3.78 8.37
N PRO A 167 1.98 4.72 7.81
CA PRO A 167 2.48 5.66 6.79
C PRO A 167 3.32 6.81 7.38
N ILE A 168 4.06 6.58 8.46
CA ILE A 168 4.77 7.63 9.21
C ILE A 168 5.75 8.38 8.30
N ILE A 169 6.50 7.65 7.47
CA ILE A 169 7.47 8.22 6.52
C ILE A 169 6.77 9.12 5.49
N GLN A 170 5.58 8.72 5.03
CA GLN A 170 4.81 9.46 4.02
C GLN A 170 4.25 10.77 4.60
N VAL A 171 3.73 10.73 5.83
CA VAL A 171 3.16 11.89 6.51
C VAL A 171 4.25 12.92 6.84
N ILE A 172 5.37 12.49 7.42
CA ILE A 172 6.49 13.40 7.75
C ILE A 172 7.03 14.08 6.49
N SER A 173 7.20 13.30 5.41
CA SER A 173 7.66 13.83 4.13
C SER A 173 6.71 14.89 3.56
N PHE A 174 5.40 14.62 3.59
CA PHE A 174 4.39 15.57 3.12
C PHE A 174 4.41 16.89 3.89
N VAL A 175 4.49 16.82 5.23
CA VAL A 175 4.53 18.01 6.09
C VAL A 175 5.72 18.88 5.72
N ILE A 176 6.93 18.32 5.65
CA ILE A 176 8.14 19.07 5.30
C ILE A 176 8.01 19.72 3.91
N GLN A 177 7.43 19.02 2.93
CA GLN A 177 7.29 19.50 1.56
C GLN A 177 6.26 20.63 1.43
N SER A 178 5.12 20.53 2.11
CA SER A 178 4.07 21.55 2.08
C SER A 178 4.55 22.88 2.67
N TYR A 179 5.29 22.84 3.78
CA TYR A 179 5.92 24.03 4.36
C TYR A 179 6.94 24.66 3.41
N ALA A 180 7.76 23.84 2.74
CA ALA A 180 8.80 24.34 1.85
C ALA A 180 8.24 24.89 0.51
N LEU A 181 7.22 24.25 -0.07
CA LEU A 181 6.52 24.72 -1.27
C LEU A 181 5.83 26.07 -1.01
N ARG A 182 5.18 26.23 0.16
CA ARG A 182 4.58 27.49 0.58
C ARG A 182 5.63 28.61 0.67
N TYR A 183 6.79 28.33 1.26
CA TYR A 183 7.87 29.31 1.37
C TYR A 183 8.43 29.71 -0.01
N SER A 184 8.56 28.76 -0.94
CA SER A 184 9.01 29.06 -2.31
C SER A 184 7.99 29.87 -3.13
N SER A 185 6.69 29.68 -2.90
CA SER A 185 5.64 30.46 -3.58
C SER A 185 5.49 31.89 -3.03
N LEU A 186 5.93 32.13 -1.80
CA LEU A 186 5.94 33.45 -1.13
C LEU A 186 7.21 34.26 -1.39
N SER A 187 8.23 33.64 -2.01
CA SER A 187 9.51 34.28 -2.33
C SER A 187 9.60 34.77 -3.79
N CYS A 188 8.47 34.80 -4.50
CA CYS A 188 8.30 35.52 -5.76
C CYS A 188 7.73 36.91 -5.49
#